data_AF-A0A382W2X5-F1
#
_entry.id   AF-A0A382W2X5-F1
#
_cell.length_a   1.000
_cell.length_b   1.000
_cell.length_c   1.000
_cell.angle_alpha   90.00
_cell.angle_beta   90.00
_cell.angle_gamma   90.00
#
_symmetry.space_group_name_H-M   'P 1'
#
loop_
_entity.id
_entity.type
_entity.pdbx_description
1 polymer ?
#
loop_
_entity_poly.entity_id
_entity_poly.type
_entity_poly.pdbx_seq_one_letter_code
_entity_poly.pdbx_strand_id
1 'polypeptide(L)'
;MSRYICTIFTRLISISAVYVVSSGSPSFAGEVRFERKAHWDSWIFPRSAVTINDDGTVGLQRLGEDINAAVNAREFLHTVKSSRDPIPGGIRNVGSGAETIDNVIDGRADTWWQPAAVDIIDDWWFGVDLGRVVYANK
;
A
#
# COMPACT_ATOMS: atom_id res chain seq x y z
N MET A 1 6.54 -57.86 -8.40
CA MET A 1 5.08 -57.75 -8.22
C MET A 1 4.74 -58.36 -6.86
N SER A 2 3.88 -57.67 -6.11
CA SER A 2 3.20 -58.13 -4.89
C SER A 2 3.98 -58.15 -3.56
N ARG A 3 3.34 -57.50 -2.59
CA ARG A 3 3.70 -57.31 -1.19
C ARG A 3 2.99 -58.34 -0.31
N TYR A 4 3.42 -58.35 0.94
CA TYR A 4 2.75 -58.81 2.18
C TYR A 4 2.92 -60.28 2.52
N ILE A 5 3.42 -60.54 3.73
CA ILE A 5 2.78 -61.44 4.70
C ILE A 5 3.19 -61.00 6.12
N CYS A 6 2.15 -60.88 6.93
CA CYS A 6 2.08 -60.64 8.36
C CYS A 6 2.38 -61.94 9.11
N THR A 7 3.20 -61.91 10.16
CA THR A 7 3.11 -62.92 11.23
C THR A 7 3.44 -62.33 12.60
N ILE A 8 2.42 -62.43 13.44
CA ILE A 8 2.28 -62.18 14.87
C ILE A 8 3.37 -62.86 15.72
N PHE A 9 3.87 -62.21 16.78
CA PHE A 9 4.26 -62.92 18.00
C PHE A 9 4.09 -62.06 19.27
N THR A 10 3.14 -62.52 20.07
CA THR A 10 2.86 -62.32 21.50
C THR A 10 4.09 -62.05 22.37
N ARG A 11 4.02 -61.11 23.33
CA ARG A 11 4.45 -61.30 24.74
C ARG A 11 3.88 -60.26 25.69
N LEU A 12 3.49 -60.77 26.84
CA LEU A 12 2.89 -60.13 28.01
C LEU A 12 3.98 -59.55 28.94
N ILE A 13 3.60 -58.54 29.72
CA ILE A 13 4.16 -58.10 31.03
C ILE A 13 5.29 -57.05 31.00
N SER A 14 4.95 -55.84 31.46
CA SER A 14 5.45 -55.25 32.72
C SER A 14 4.84 -53.86 32.92
N ILE A 15 4.04 -53.68 33.98
CA ILE A 15 3.55 -52.36 34.38
C ILE A 15 4.73 -51.63 35.03
N SER A 16 5.35 -50.70 34.30
CA SER A 16 6.27 -49.73 34.90
C SER A 16 5.46 -48.52 35.33
N ALA A 17 5.43 -48.26 36.64
CA ALA A 17 4.88 -47.01 37.16
C ALA A 17 5.76 -45.85 36.66
N VAL A 18 5.19 -45.03 35.76
CA VAL A 18 5.84 -43.82 35.27
C VAL A 18 5.65 -42.73 36.32
N TYR A 19 6.73 -42.35 36.99
CA TYR A 19 6.78 -41.09 37.74
C TYR A 19 6.86 -39.95 36.73
N VAL A 20 5.74 -39.28 36.47
CA VAL A 20 5.73 -38.03 35.72
C VAL A 20 6.32 -36.95 36.63
N VAL A 21 7.61 -36.65 36.45
CA VAL A 21 8.18 -35.41 36.95
C VAL A 21 7.62 -34.29 36.08
N SER A 22 6.71 -33.50 36.63
CA SER A 22 6.25 -32.27 35.99
C SER A 22 7.38 -31.25 36.03
N SER A 23 8.19 -31.18 34.97
CA SER A 23 9.04 -30.02 34.73
C SER A 23 8.15 -28.85 34.36
N GLY A 24 7.83 -28.01 35.35
CA GLY A 24 7.26 -26.69 35.11
C GLY A 24 8.24 -25.91 34.22
N SER A 25 7.92 -25.79 32.94
CA SER A 25 8.70 -24.93 32.05
C SER A 25 8.40 -23.49 32.46
N PRO A 26 9.41 -22.64 32.77
CA PRO A 26 9.17 -21.23 32.92
C PRO A 26 8.67 -20.70 31.57
N SER A 27 7.43 -20.21 31.53
CA SER A 27 6.91 -19.49 30.37
C SER A 27 7.57 -18.11 30.35
N PHE A 28 8.65 -17.96 29.59
CA PHE A 28 9.14 -16.64 29.23
C PHE A 28 8.12 -16.00 28.28
N ALA A 29 7.39 -15.00 28.75
CA ALA A 29 6.69 -14.10 27.86
C ALA A 29 7.76 -13.31 27.08
N GLY A 30 8.01 -13.70 25.83
CA GLY A 30 8.92 -12.97 24.95
C GLY A 30 8.25 -11.69 24.47
N GLU A 31 8.81 -10.54 24.83
CA GLU A 31 8.41 -9.23 24.30
C GLU A 31 9.33 -8.88 23.11
N VAL A 32 8.75 -8.62 21.94
CA VAL A 32 9.48 -8.08 20.79
C VAL A 32 9.17 -6.59 20.69
N ARG A 33 10.17 -5.75 20.95
CA ARG A 33 10.02 -4.29 20.97
C ARG A 33 10.65 -3.64 19.74
N PHE A 34 9.92 -2.70 19.13
CA PHE A 34 10.39 -1.91 18.00
C PHE A 34 10.50 -0.43 18.42
N GLU A 35 11.64 -0.03 18.96
CA GLU A 35 11.81 1.33 19.56
C GLU A 35 12.77 2.25 18.82
N ARG A 36 13.34 1.82 17.69
CA ARG A 36 14.34 2.59 16.95
C ARG A 36 13.98 2.61 15.49
N LYS A 37 14.28 3.73 14.81
CA LYS A 37 14.10 3.88 13.36
C LYS A 37 14.67 2.68 12.58
N ALA A 38 15.87 2.23 12.94
CA ALA A 38 16.55 1.09 12.30
C ALA A 38 15.76 -0.23 12.32
N HIS A 39 14.83 -0.41 13.26
CA HIS A 39 13.98 -1.60 13.29
C HIS A 39 12.92 -1.59 12.18
N TRP A 40 12.54 -0.40 11.71
CA TRP A 40 11.53 -0.21 10.67
C TRP A 40 12.13 -0.14 9.27
N ASP A 41 13.43 0.09 9.14
CA ASP A 41 14.10 0.24 7.83
C ASP A 41 14.05 -1.04 6.97
N SER A 42 13.77 -2.20 7.56
CA SER A 42 13.56 -3.46 6.84
C SER A 42 12.14 -3.64 6.28
N TRP A 43 11.22 -2.72 6.59
CA TRP A 43 9.81 -2.81 6.22
C TRP A 43 9.53 -1.97 4.97
N ILE A 44 8.65 -2.47 4.11
CA ILE A 44 8.19 -1.74 2.92
C ILE A 44 6.87 -1.06 3.25
N PHE A 45 6.85 0.27 3.19
CA PHE A 45 5.64 1.07 3.39
C PHE A 45 5.18 1.70 2.07
N PRO A 46 3.87 1.88 1.87
CA PRO A 46 3.37 2.75 0.83
C PRO A 46 3.96 4.15 1.02
N ARG A 47 4.46 4.76 -0.07
CA ARG A 47 4.96 6.13 -0.01
C ARG A 47 3.84 7.04 0.50
N SER A 48 4.18 7.89 1.47
CA SER A 48 3.28 8.85 2.11
C SER A 48 2.19 8.30 3.04
N ALA A 49 2.26 7.04 3.46
CA ALA A 49 1.32 6.50 4.46
C ALA A 49 1.77 6.75 5.91
N VAL A 50 3.07 6.65 6.17
CA VAL A 50 3.66 6.73 7.51
C VAL A 50 4.89 7.60 7.51
N THR A 51 5.12 8.29 8.62
CA THR A 51 6.34 9.02 8.93
C THR A 51 7.04 8.31 10.07
N ILE A 52 8.29 7.88 9.86
CA ILE A 52 9.10 7.28 10.92
C ILE A 52 10.01 8.35 11.48
N ASN A 53 9.77 8.73 12.73
CA ASN A 53 10.52 9.77 13.41
C ASN A 53 11.87 9.24 13.89
N ASP A 54 12.82 10.14 14.15
CA ASP A 54 14.17 9.78 14.59
C ASP A 54 14.19 9.08 15.96
N ASP A 55 13.18 9.34 16.80
CA ASP A 55 12.97 8.68 18.09
C ASP A 55 12.40 7.25 17.98
N GLY A 56 12.19 6.75 16.76
CA GLY A 56 11.65 5.42 16.51
C GLY A 56 10.13 5.32 16.55
N THR A 57 9.42 6.42 16.82
CA THR A 57 7.96 6.46 16.75
C THR A 57 7.47 6.45 15.31
N VAL A 58 6.31 5.80 15.09
CA VAL A 58 5.63 5.78 13.80
C VAL A 58 4.42 6.72 13.87
N GLY A 59 4.50 7.80 13.11
CA GLY A 59 3.38 8.72 12.88
C GLY A 59 2.63 8.38 11.60
N LEU A 60 1.34 8.71 11.55
CA LEU A 60 0.61 8.77 10.29
C LEU A 60 0.92 10.09 9.59
N GLN A 61 1.12 10.05 8.27
CA GLN A 61 1.14 11.29 7.53
C GLN A 61 -0.30 11.82 7.46
N ARG A 62 -0.55 12.97 8.08
CA ARG A 62 -1.87 13.61 8.03
C ARG A 62 -2.13 14.05 6.59
N LEU A 63 -3.12 13.45 5.95
CA LEU A 63 -3.67 13.97 4.70
C LEU A 63 -4.57 15.15 5.06
N GLY A 64 -4.38 16.29 4.38
CA GLY A 64 -5.26 17.44 4.57
C GLY A 64 -6.70 17.05 4.24
N GLU A 65 -7.60 17.28 5.18
CA GLU A 65 -9.05 17.19 4.97
C GLU A 65 -9.52 18.48 4.27
N ASP A 66 -10.61 18.37 3.49
CA ASP A 66 -11.28 19.51 2.83
C ASP A 66 -10.44 20.24 1.76
N ILE A 67 -10.01 19.51 0.72
CA ILE A 67 -9.37 20.09 -0.47
C ILE A 67 -10.07 19.66 -1.76
N ASN A 68 -10.01 20.48 -2.80
CA ASN A 68 -10.41 20.06 -4.14
C ASN A 68 -9.24 19.36 -4.82
N ALA A 69 -9.27 18.03 -4.81
CA ALA A 69 -8.18 17.19 -5.32
C ALA A 69 -7.76 17.52 -6.76
N ALA A 70 -8.73 17.85 -7.63
CA ALA A 70 -8.47 18.16 -9.03
C ALA A 70 -7.83 19.55 -9.19
N VAL A 71 -8.44 20.57 -8.56
CA VAL A 71 -7.98 21.97 -8.65
C VAL A 71 -6.61 22.13 -8.00
N ASN A 72 -6.40 21.52 -6.84
CA ASN A 72 -5.15 21.63 -6.08
C ASN A 72 -4.06 20.68 -6.58
N ALA A 73 -4.28 19.86 -7.61
CA ALA A 73 -3.34 18.83 -8.06
C ALA A 73 -1.94 19.40 -8.39
N ARG A 74 -1.88 20.61 -8.96
CA ARG A 74 -0.62 21.27 -9.34
C ARG A 74 0.21 21.77 -8.14
N GLU A 75 -0.38 21.86 -6.95
CA GLU A 75 0.31 22.30 -5.73
C GLU A 75 1.19 21.19 -5.12
N PHE A 76 0.99 19.94 -5.54
CA PHE A 76 1.70 18.79 -5.00
C PHE A 76 2.75 18.26 -5.97
N LEU A 77 4.01 18.23 -5.51
CA LEU A 77 5.14 17.70 -6.26
C LEU A 77 5.39 16.23 -5.92
N HIS A 78 5.75 15.44 -6.92
CA HIS A 78 6.11 14.03 -6.74
C HIS A 78 7.26 13.61 -7.66
N THR A 79 7.99 12.58 -7.24
CA THR A 79 9.11 12.04 -8.02
C THR A 79 8.64 10.93 -8.95
N VAL A 80 8.93 11.07 -10.24
CA VAL A 80 8.67 10.03 -11.26
C VAL A 80 9.98 9.48 -11.79
N LYS A 81 9.98 8.23 -12.28
CA LYS A 81 11.19 7.61 -12.85
C LYS A 81 11.76 8.35 -14.05
N SER A 82 10.91 9.08 -14.78
CA SER A 82 11.29 9.80 -16.00
C SER A 82 11.89 11.18 -15.76
N SER A 83 11.91 11.68 -14.53
CA SER A 83 12.41 13.01 -14.18
C SER A 83 13.39 12.94 -13.02
N ARG A 84 14.47 13.73 -13.11
CA ARG A 84 15.43 13.88 -12.00
C ARG A 84 14.84 14.75 -10.89
N ASP A 85 14.11 15.79 -11.27
CA ASP A 85 13.50 16.74 -10.35
C ASP A 85 12.02 16.39 -10.11
N PRO A 86 11.47 16.64 -8.91
CA PRO A 86 10.05 16.46 -8.65
C PRO A 86 9.20 17.28 -9.62
N ILE A 87 8.12 16.68 -10.13
CA ILE A 87 7.18 17.32 -11.04
C ILE A 87 5.84 17.57 -10.33
N PRO A 88 5.11 18.64 -10.68
CA PRO A 88 3.75 18.83 -10.17
C PRO A 88 2.80 17.76 -10.72
N GLY A 89 1.70 17.53 -9.99
CA GLY A 89 0.52 16.87 -10.54
C GLY A 89 -0.19 17.75 -11.59
N GLY A 90 -1.40 17.35 -11.97
CA GLY A 90 -2.25 18.00 -12.97
C GLY A 90 -2.53 17.10 -14.18
N ILE A 91 -2.84 17.70 -15.32
CA ILE A 91 -3.08 16.99 -16.58
C ILE A 91 -1.80 16.30 -17.04
N ARG A 92 -1.85 14.98 -17.26
CA ARG A 92 -0.67 14.20 -17.65
C ARG A 92 -0.63 13.86 -19.14
N ASN A 93 -1.79 13.58 -19.69
CA ASN A 93 -2.00 13.07 -21.04
C ASN A 93 -3.47 13.21 -21.42
N VAL A 94 -3.71 13.34 -22.71
CA VAL A 94 -5.03 13.54 -23.31
C VAL A 94 -5.04 12.84 -24.67
N GLY A 95 -6.09 12.09 -24.96
CA GLY A 95 -6.30 11.47 -26.27
C GLY A 95 -6.93 12.44 -27.28
N SER A 96 -7.90 13.25 -26.84
CA SER A 96 -8.66 14.19 -27.66
C SER A 96 -9.04 15.46 -26.90
N GLY A 97 -9.33 16.57 -27.58
CA GLY A 97 -9.79 17.81 -26.95
C GLY A 97 -8.70 18.53 -26.13
N ALA A 98 -7.45 18.49 -26.59
CA ALA A 98 -6.30 19.06 -25.87
C ALA A 98 -6.44 20.58 -25.64
N GLU A 99 -7.18 21.28 -26.48
CA GLU A 99 -7.42 22.72 -26.39
C GLU A 99 -8.32 23.11 -25.20
N THR A 100 -9.13 22.19 -24.68
CA THR A 100 -10.03 22.43 -23.53
C THR A 100 -9.62 21.67 -22.27
N ILE A 101 -8.50 20.94 -22.29
CA ILE A 101 -8.15 20.02 -21.20
C ILE A 101 -7.88 20.72 -19.87
N ASP A 102 -7.38 21.95 -19.89
CA ASP A 102 -7.13 22.73 -18.67
C ASP A 102 -8.41 23.07 -17.92
N ASN A 103 -9.56 23.09 -18.60
CA ASN A 103 -10.88 23.33 -17.99
C ASN A 103 -11.26 22.24 -16.97
N VAL A 104 -10.67 21.04 -17.06
CA VAL A 104 -10.98 19.92 -16.13
C VAL A 104 -10.56 20.24 -14.69
N ILE A 105 -9.53 21.07 -14.52
CA ILE A 105 -8.91 21.35 -13.21
C ILE A 105 -8.89 22.84 -12.88
N ASP A 106 -9.63 23.68 -13.63
CA ASP A 106 -9.68 25.13 -13.43
C ASP A 106 -10.59 25.58 -12.27
N GLY A 107 -11.39 24.67 -11.72
CA GLY A 107 -12.31 24.91 -10.61
C GLY A 107 -13.58 25.66 -11.00
N ARG A 108 -13.85 25.82 -12.28
CA ARG A 108 -15.02 26.52 -12.80
C ARG A 108 -16.09 25.51 -13.23
N ALA A 109 -17.34 25.81 -12.87
CA ALA A 109 -18.48 24.98 -13.25
C ALA A 109 -19.08 25.35 -14.63
N ASP A 110 -18.60 26.44 -15.24
CA ASP A 110 -19.07 26.96 -16.53
C ASP A 110 -18.13 26.66 -17.70
N THR A 111 -17.06 25.90 -17.44
CA THR A 111 -16.10 25.42 -18.43
C THR A 111 -16.12 23.89 -18.43
N TRP A 112 -15.72 23.28 -19.55
CA TRP A 112 -15.66 21.83 -19.67
C TRP A 112 -14.58 21.42 -20.67
N TRP A 113 -14.11 20.18 -20.54
CA TRP A 113 -13.38 19.50 -21.59
C TRP A 113 -14.36 18.80 -22.53
N GLN A 114 -14.05 18.80 -23.82
CA GLN A 114 -14.81 18.06 -24.82
C GLN A 114 -13.86 17.44 -25.84
N PRO A 115 -14.00 16.15 -26.17
CA PRO A 115 -13.25 15.53 -27.26
C PRO A 115 -13.76 16.02 -28.62
N ALA A 116 -12.90 15.96 -29.63
CA ALA A 116 -13.30 16.27 -31.00
C ALA A 116 -14.27 15.19 -31.51
N ALA A 117 -15.39 15.63 -32.10
CA ALA A 117 -16.44 14.72 -32.56
C ALA A 117 -15.99 13.77 -33.70
N VAL A 118 -14.86 14.09 -34.34
CA VAL A 118 -14.26 13.27 -35.41
C VAL A 118 -13.35 12.17 -34.88
N ASP A 119 -12.91 12.27 -33.61
CA ASP A 119 -12.02 11.29 -33.01
C ASP A 119 -12.80 10.04 -32.60
N ILE A 120 -12.15 8.89 -32.66
CA ILE A 120 -12.75 7.62 -32.24
C ILE A 120 -12.92 7.59 -30.72
N ILE A 121 -13.90 6.81 -30.24
CA ILE A 121 -14.23 6.73 -28.81
C ILE A 121 -13.04 6.32 -27.93
N ASP A 122 -12.10 5.53 -28.47
CA ASP A 122 -10.91 5.10 -27.74
C ASP A 122 -9.94 6.24 -27.42
N ASP A 123 -10.04 7.38 -28.11
CA ASP A 123 -9.25 8.59 -27.83
C ASP A 123 -9.96 9.56 -26.88
N TRP A 124 -11.20 9.24 -26.45
CA TRP A 124 -12.00 10.10 -25.57
C TRP A 124 -11.63 9.88 -24.10
N TRP A 125 -10.39 10.20 -23.77
CA TRP A 125 -9.86 10.05 -22.41
C TRP A 125 -8.82 11.12 -22.11
N PHE A 126 -8.59 11.31 -20.82
CA PHE A 126 -7.47 12.07 -20.29
C PHE A 126 -7.04 11.51 -18.94
N GLY A 127 -5.81 11.80 -18.54
CA GLY A 127 -5.26 11.43 -17.24
C GLY A 127 -5.02 12.66 -16.36
N VAL A 128 -5.48 12.59 -15.11
CA VAL A 128 -5.17 13.57 -14.07
C VAL A 128 -4.29 12.88 -13.02
N ASP A 129 -3.11 13.46 -12.79
CA ASP A 129 -2.22 13.10 -11.71
C ASP A 129 -2.47 14.00 -10.51
N LEU A 130 -2.81 13.44 -9.35
CA LEU A 130 -3.11 14.25 -8.15
C LEU A 130 -1.84 14.70 -7.40
N GLY A 131 -0.66 14.24 -7.82
CA GLY A 131 0.63 14.56 -7.19
C GLY A 131 0.84 13.95 -5.81
N ARG A 132 -0.19 13.32 -5.22
CA ARG A 132 -0.13 12.61 -3.93
C ARG A 132 -1.30 11.65 -3.77
N VAL A 133 -1.25 10.85 -2.70
CA VAL A 133 -2.42 10.10 -2.24
C VAL A 133 -3.47 11.07 -1.73
N VAL A 134 -4.71 10.91 -2.21
CA VAL A 134 -5.88 11.68 -1.74
C VAL A 134 -6.95 10.70 -1.27
N TYR A 135 -7.58 11.04 -0.16
CA TYR A 135 -8.78 10.34 0.30
C TYR A 135 -10.00 11.03 -0.28
N ALA A 136 -10.74 10.32 -1.14
CA ALA A 136 -11.99 10.82 -1.69
C ALA A 136 -13.16 10.38 -0.81
N ASN A 137 -13.95 11.35 -0.37
CA ASN A 137 -15.24 11.17 0.27
C ASN A 137 -16.35 11.35 -0.79
N LYS A 138 -17.49 10.68 -0.61
CA LYS A 138 -18.67 10.77 -1.48
C LYS A 138 -19.71 11.73 -0.91
#